data_AF-A0A3D4IMN9-F1
#
_entry.id   AF-A0A3D4IMN9-F1
#
_cell.length_a   1.000
_cell.length_b   1.000
_cell.length_c   1.000
_cell.angle_alpha   90.00
_cell.angle_beta   90.00
_cell.angle_gamma   90.00
#
_symmetry.space_group_name_H-M   'P 1'
#
loop_
_entity.id
_entity.type
_entity.pdbx_description
1 polymer ?
#
loop_
_entity_poly.entity_id
_entity_poly.type
_entity_poly.pdbx_seq_one_letter_code
_entity_poly.pdbx_strand_id
1 'polypeptide(L)'
;MIRLLCFTTILLFFSDVHAQKRAREYGIRIGVLNPGTHNAITDVAGVLVGHETIIKGDNIRTGVTTIIPHNKNVFQSKVPAAIYVGNGFGKLAGITQVQELGNIETPIVLTNTLSVAQGLEGLIDYTLTFAENSKVKSVNGVVGETNDGGLNDIQGRHVSKEHVMKAIRNASGGKVEEGSVGAGTGTICFGFKGGIGTASRVLPKALGGYTVGVLAQTNFGGVLQIDGVPVGRELGQYAYKNAIEGSVDGSCMMVVATDAPLDARNLERLAKRAIMGLAKTGGIASNGSGDYVIAFSTNESVRIPYTPDQSTFSTTHLHNDYMSPLFLATIEATEEAIINSLFTAIAVGKVANGEEVRPLPIKEVIEILRKYNKVEAK
;
A
#
# COMPACT_ATOMS: atom_id res chain seq x y z
N MET A 1 18.52 46.23 -42.09
CA MET A 1 17.74 45.28 -41.26
C MET A 1 18.65 44.13 -40.85
N ILE A 2 19.24 44.20 -39.66
CA ILE A 2 20.08 43.15 -39.10
C ILE A 2 19.15 42.27 -38.26
N ARG A 3 18.94 41.01 -38.69
CA ARG A 3 18.16 40.02 -37.92
C ARG A 3 19.08 39.37 -36.89
N LEU A 4 18.85 39.69 -35.62
CA LEU A 4 19.47 39.04 -34.47
C LEU A 4 18.74 37.71 -34.23
N LEU A 5 19.43 36.58 -34.41
CA LEU A 5 18.90 35.25 -34.11
C LEU A 5 19.19 34.94 -32.63
N CYS A 6 18.19 35.05 -31.75
CA CYS A 6 18.29 34.58 -30.37
C CYS A 6 18.27 33.04 -30.37
N PHE A 7 19.39 32.43 -30.00
CA PHE A 7 19.43 31.02 -29.63
C PHE A 7 18.97 30.86 -28.18
N THR A 8 17.78 30.31 -27.99
CA THR A 8 17.27 29.92 -26.68
C THR A 8 17.86 28.56 -26.32
N THR A 9 18.83 28.54 -25.42
CA THR A 9 19.43 27.29 -24.91
C THR A 9 18.44 26.61 -23.98
N ILE A 10 17.82 25.51 -24.42
CA ILE A 10 16.97 24.66 -23.58
C ILE A 10 17.89 23.84 -22.67
N LEU A 11 17.97 24.23 -21.39
CA LEU A 11 18.57 23.42 -20.33
C LEU A 11 17.62 22.26 -20.01
N LEU A 12 17.92 21.08 -20.56
CA LEU A 12 17.31 19.82 -20.15
C LEU A 12 17.85 19.45 -18.77
N PHE A 13 17.05 19.65 -17.73
CA PHE A 13 17.29 19.03 -16.44
C PHE A 13 17.04 17.53 -16.58
N PHE A 14 18.12 16.74 -16.64
CA PHE A 14 18.04 15.30 -16.44
C PHE A 14 17.77 15.06 -14.96
N SER A 15 16.55 14.68 -14.62
CA SER A 15 16.26 14.03 -13.35
C SER A 15 17.03 12.71 -13.34
N ASP A 16 17.98 12.53 -12.43
CA ASP A 16 18.60 11.22 -12.20
C ASP A 16 17.51 10.24 -11.74
N VAL A 17 16.96 9.48 -12.68
CA VAL A 17 16.10 8.33 -12.39
C VAL A 17 16.99 7.24 -11.79
N HIS A 18 17.23 7.33 -10.49
CA HIS A 18 17.76 6.19 -9.75
C HIS A 18 16.72 5.07 -9.85
N ALA A 19 17.02 4.04 -10.65
CA ALA A 19 16.18 2.85 -10.72
C ALA A 19 16.08 2.24 -9.31
N GLN A 20 14.88 2.25 -8.73
CA GLN A 20 14.61 1.65 -7.42
C GLN A 20 14.89 0.16 -7.51
N LYS A 21 15.89 -0.33 -6.78
CA LYS A 21 16.18 -1.76 -6.68
C LYS A 21 15.41 -2.36 -5.51
N ARG A 22 14.57 -3.35 -5.80
CA ARG A 22 13.74 -4.07 -4.83
C ARG A 22 14.48 -5.27 -4.25
N ALA A 23 13.92 -5.89 -3.21
CA ALA A 23 14.56 -6.99 -2.49
C ALA A 23 15.02 -8.13 -3.42
N ARG A 24 14.16 -8.54 -4.38
CA ARG A 24 14.48 -9.60 -5.35
C ARG A 24 15.63 -9.27 -6.28
N GLU A 25 15.87 -7.99 -6.59
CA GLU A 25 16.99 -7.57 -7.44
C GLU A 25 18.34 -7.72 -6.73
N TYR A 26 18.33 -7.87 -5.41
CA TYR A 26 19.48 -8.25 -4.60
C TYR A 26 19.58 -9.76 -4.35
N GLY A 27 18.72 -10.58 -4.96
CA GLY A 27 18.70 -12.03 -4.80
C GLY A 27 17.87 -12.53 -3.62
N ILE A 28 17.19 -11.65 -2.88
CA ILE A 28 16.35 -12.03 -1.74
C ILE A 28 15.05 -12.64 -2.27
N ARG A 29 14.76 -13.89 -1.91
CA ARG A 29 13.54 -14.59 -2.32
C ARG A 29 12.65 -14.85 -1.10
N ILE A 30 11.59 -14.07 -0.98
CA ILE A 30 10.58 -14.25 0.07
C ILE A 30 9.55 -15.28 -0.39
N GLY A 31 9.42 -16.36 0.37
CA GLY A 31 8.45 -17.41 0.11
C GLY A 31 8.79 -18.32 -1.07
N VAL A 32 7.81 -19.09 -1.52
CA VAL A 32 7.97 -20.14 -2.56
C VAL A 32 7.19 -19.86 -3.84
N LEU A 33 6.24 -18.92 -3.82
CA LEU A 33 5.43 -18.60 -4.99
C LEU A 33 6.15 -17.58 -5.89
N ASN A 34 5.89 -17.68 -7.20
CA ASN A 34 6.42 -16.73 -8.16
C ASN A 34 5.59 -15.43 -8.15
N PRO A 35 6.23 -14.26 -8.27
CA PRO A 35 5.52 -13.01 -8.45
C PRO A 35 4.90 -12.91 -9.84
N GLY A 36 3.95 -11.97 -9.99
CA GLY A 36 3.51 -11.52 -11.31
C GLY A 36 4.56 -10.69 -12.03
N THR A 37 4.21 -10.22 -13.24
CA THR A 37 5.13 -9.52 -14.15
C THR A 37 5.78 -8.29 -13.51
N HIS A 38 5.01 -7.51 -12.77
CA HIS A 38 5.48 -6.30 -12.11
C HIS A 38 5.90 -6.54 -10.67
N ASN A 39 5.52 -7.68 -10.08
CA ASN A 39 5.60 -7.94 -8.65
C ASN A 39 4.96 -6.79 -7.88
N ALA A 40 3.71 -6.47 -8.21
CA ALA A 40 2.97 -5.34 -7.69
C ALA A 40 1.47 -5.65 -7.65
N ILE A 41 0.71 -4.90 -6.84
CA ILE A 41 -0.75 -5.10 -6.71
C ILE A 41 -1.50 -5.00 -8.05
N THR A 42 -0.94 -4.23 -8.98
CA THR A 42 -1.39 -4.01 -10.36
C THR A 42 -1.22 -5.23 -11.28
N ASP A 43 -0.54 -6.29 -10.83
CA ASP A 43 -0.57 -7.59 -11.53
C ASP A 43 -1.96 -8.23 -11.47
N VAL A 44 -2.80 -7.85 -10.50
CA VAL A 44 -4.22 -8.20 -10.51
C VAL A 44 -4.93 -7.38 -11.58
N ALA A 45 -5.48 -8.07 -12.58
CA ALA A 45 -6.04 -7.42 -13.77
C ALA A 45 -7.08 -6.33 -13.41
N GLY A 46 -6.91 -5.16 -14.02
CA GLY A 46 -7.77 -3.99 -13.85
C GLY A 46 -7.36 -3.06 -12.70
N VAL A 47 -6.56 -3.52 -11.73
CA VAL A 47 -6.12 -2.67 -10.60
C VAL A 47 -5.18 -1.58 -11.08
N LEU A 48 -5.43 -0.34 -10.65
CA LEU A 48 -4.58 0.83 -10.92
C LEU A 48 -4.09 1.44 -9.61
N VAL A 49 -2.87 1.97 -9.60
CA VAL A 49 -2.29 2.70 -8.47
C VAL A 49 -1.81 4.07 -8.94
N GLY A 50 -2.10 5.10 -8.15
CA GLY A 50 -1.62 6.46 -8.39
C GLY A 50 -1.16 7.15 -7.12
N HIS A 51 -0.18 8.04 -7.27
CA HIS A 51 0.40 8.80 -6.17
C HIS A 51 0.29 10.31 -6.41
N GLU A 52 0.17 11.04 -5.31
CA GLU A 52 0.52 12.46 -5.23
C GLU A 52 1.45 12.65 -4.04
N THR A 53 2.71 12.96 -4.33
CA THR A 53 3.78 13.17 -3.34
C THR A 53 3.93 14.65 -3.04
N ILE A 54 3.86 15.03 -1.76
CA ILE A 54 3.91 16.43 -1.31
C ILE A 54 5.16 16.63 -0.44
N ILE A 55 6.18 17.25 -1.03
CA ILE A 55 7.41 17.65 -0.35
C ILE A 55 7.57 19.16 -0.51
N LYS A 56 7.47 19.92 0.58
CA LYS A 56 7.60 21.39 0.56
C LYS A 56 8.34 21.88 1.81
N GLY A 57 9.25 22.84 1.60
CA GLY A 57 10.11 23.36 2.68
C GLY A 57 10.83 22.24 3.43
N ASP A 58 11.05 22.42 4.72
CA ASP A 58 11.79 21.47 5.54
C ASP A 58 10.92 20.48 6.31
N ASN A 59 9.61 20.74 6.40
CA ASN A 59 8.71 20.03 7.32
C ASN A 59 7.40 19.49 6.69
N ILE A 60 7.14 19.65 5.39
CA ILE A 60 5.95 19.06 4.75
C ILE A 60 6.38 17.82 3.98
N ARG A 61 6.01 16.63 4.46
CA ARG A 61 6.43 15.32 3.94
C ARG A 61 5.25 14.35 3.97
N THR A 62 4.28 14.53 3.09
CA THR A 62 3.02 13.76 3.09
C THR A 62 2.60 13.46 1.66
N GLY A 63 1.47 12.78 1.48
CA GLY A 63 0.83 12.67 0.18
C GLY A 63 -0.43 11.83 0.22
N VAL A 64 -0.80 11.38 -0.97
CA VAL A 64 -1.94 10.51 -1.20
C VAL A 64 -1.54 9.36 -2.09
N THR A 65 -2.02 8.16 -1.77
CA THR A 65 -1.94 6.98 -2.64
C THR A 65 -3.37 6.50 -2.91
N THR A 66 -3.71 6.30 -4.17
CA THR A 66 -5.02 5.78 -4.59
C THR A 66 -4.85 4.40 -5.19
N ILE A 67 -5.75 3.48 -4.83
CA ILE A 67 -5.89 2.16 -5.45
C ILE A 67 -7.28 2.08 -6.07
N ILE A 68 -7.37 1.92 -7.38
CA ILE A 68 -8.62 1.80 -8.12
C ILE A 68 -8.85 0.32 -8.46
N PRO A 69 -9.94 -0.32 -7.97
CA PRO A 69 -10.14 -1.76 -8.19
C PRO A 69 -10.34 -2.16 -9.67
N HIS A 70 -10.78 -1.23 -10.53
CA HIS A 70 -10.91 -1.40 -11.99
C HIS A 70 -11.11 -0.03 -12.67
N ASN A 71 -10.93 0.02 -13.98
CA ASN A 71 -11.02 1.24 -14.79
C ASN A 71 -12.45 1.68 -15.20
N LYS A 72 -13.50 1.11 -14.60
CA LYS A 72 -14.90 1.52 -14.82
C LYS A 72 -15.37 2.39 -13.65
N ASN A 73 -16.62 2.85 -13.68
CA ASN A 73 -17.26 3.52 -12.54
C ASN A 73 -17.45 2.52 -11.39
N VAL A 74 -16.57 2.57 -10.37
CA VAL A 74 -16.58 1.65 -9.21
C VAL A 74 -17.90 1.73 -8.45
N PHE A 75 -18.53 2.92 -8.41
CA PHE A 75 -19.81 3.09 -7.75
C PHE A 75 -20.91 2.28 -8.43
N GLN A 76 -20.92 2.25 -9.78
CA GLN A 76 -21.91 1.50 -10.56
C GLN A 76 -21.60 0.01 -10.63
N SER A 77 -20.32 -0.37 -10.60
CA SER A 77 -19.84 -1.76 -10.68
C SER A 77 -18.95 -2.09 -9.49
N LYS A 78 -19.56 -2.29 -8.32
CA LYS A 78 -18.86 -2.45 -7.04
C LYS A 78 -18.05 -3.75 -7.01
N VAL A 79 -16.97 -3.76 -6.23
CA VAL A 79 -16.20 -4.99 -5.91
C VAL A 79 -16.66 -5.58 -4.59
N PRO A 80 -16.78 -6.91 -4.46
CA PRO A 80 -16.89 -7.51 -3.14
C PRO A 80 -15.59 -7.23 -2.38
N ALA A 81 -15.74 -6.97 -1.09
CA ALA A 81 -14.66 -6.53 -0.23
C ALA A 81 -14.91 -6.89 1.23
N ALA A 82 -13.82 -6.89 2.01
CA ALA A 82 -13.88 -6.96 3.45
C ALA A 82 -12.72 -6.18 4.07
N ILE A 83 -12.91 -5.75 5.32
CA ILE A 83 -11.90 -5.05 6.09
C ILE A 83 -11.66 -5.84 7.37
N TYR A 84 -10.39 -6.17 7.63
CA TYR A 84 -9.97 -6.78 8.88
C TYR A 84 -9.16 -5.78 9.71
N VAL A 85 -9.54 -5.64 10.98
CA VAL A 85 -8.84 -4.82 11.98
C VAL A 85 -7.89 -5.73 12.74
N GLY A 86 -6.59 -5.59 12.50
CA GLY A 86 -5.55 -6.28 13.27
C GLY A 86 -5.32 -5.60 14.62
N ASN A 87 -5.11 -4.28 14.61
CA ASN A 87 -5.13 -3.44 15.80
C ASN A 87 -5.78 -2.08 15.50
N GLY A 88 -6.67 -1.63 16.37
CA GLY A 88 -7.64 -0.57 16.09
C GLY A 88 -7.18 0.87 16.37
N PHE A 89 -5.88 1.13 16.49
CA PHE A 89 -5.36 2.47 16.84
C PHE A 89 -5.26 3.43 15.64
N GLY A 90 -6.11 3.28 14.61
CA GLY A 90 -6.14 4.17 13.44
C GLY A 90 -7.53 4.71 13.12
N LYS A 91 -7.60 5.52 12.07
CA LYS A 91 -8.82 6.21 11.60
C LYS A 91 -9.13 5.73 10.19
N LEU A 92 -9.89 4.65 10.09
CA LEU A 92 -10.34 4.09 8.82
C LEU A 92 -11.78 4.51 8.54
N ALA A 93 -11.99 5.29 7.48
CA ALA A 93 -13.32 5.67 7.03
C ALA A 93 -13.93 4.62 6.09
N GLY A 94 -15.26 4.49 6.16
CA GLY A 94 -16.07 3.63 5.29
C GLY A 94 -16.23 2.17 5.75
N ILE A 95 -15.59 1.78 6.85
CA ILE A 95 -15.55 0.38 7.33
C ILE A 95 -16.93 -0.21 7.64
N THR A 96 -17.84 0.56 8.25
CA THR A 96 -19.13 0.03 8.73
C THR A 96 -20.01 -0.45 7.58
N GLN A 97 -20.10 0.30 6.48
CA GLN A 97 -20.87 -0.13 5.31
C GLN A 97 -20.17 -1.26 4.54
N VAL A 98 -18.83 -1.32 4.54
CA VAL A 98 -18.11 -2.48 3.97
C VAL A 98 -18.40 -3.75 4.78
N GLN A 99 -18.47 -3.66 6.11
CA GLN A 99 -18.83 -4.80 6.96
C GLN A 99 -20.28 -5.24 6.75
N GLU A 100 -21.20 -4.29 6.60
CA GLU A 100 -22.63 -4.55 6.41
C GLU A 100 -22.93 -5.14 5.02
N LEU A 101 -22.38 -4.53 3.97
CA LEU A 101 -22.74 -4.86 2.58
C LEU A 101 -21.71 -5.72 1.84
N GLY A 102 -20.52 -5.91 2.43
CA GLY A 102 -19.49 -6.77 1.87
C GLY A 102 -18.89 -6.27 0.55
N ASN A 103 -18.88 -4.95 0.30
CA ASN A 103 -18.39 -4.37 -0.95
C ASN A 103 -17.81 -2.97 -0.78
N ILE A 104 -17.01 -2.56 -1.78
CA ILE A 104 -16.47 -1.20 -1.92
C ILE A 104 -17.03 -0.57 -3.20
N GLU A 105 -17.40 0.70 -3.11
CA GLU A 105 -18.06 1.47 -4.16
C GLU A 105 -17.28 2.71 -4.63
N THR A 106 -16.04 2.87 -4.15
CA THR A 106 -15.12 3.95 -4.55
C THR A 106 -13.72 3.39 -4.79
N PRO A 107 -12.79 4.16 -5.38
CA PRO A 107 -11.37 3.92 -5.14
C PRO A 107 -11.04 3.88 -3.64
N ILE A 108 -9.95 3.22 -3.29
CA ILE A 108 -9.39 3.24 -1.94
C ILE A 108 -8.34 4.34 -1.89
N VAL A 109 -8.39 5.20 -0.88
CA VAL A 109 -7.39 6.26 -0.66
C VAL A 109 -6.62 5.96 0.62
N LEU A 110 -5.31 6.10 0.56
CA LEU A 110 -4.42 6.11 1.72
C LEU A 110 -3.78 7.50 1.85
N THR A 111 -3.63 8.00 3.07
CA THR A 111 -3.00 9.30 3.37
C THR A 111 -2.50 9.35 4.83
N ASN A 112 -2.30 10.55 5.40
CA ASN A 112 -1.97 10.73 6.81
C ASN A 112 -3.21 10.84 7.72
N THR A 113 -3.02 10.63 9.02
CA THR A 113 -4.08 10.58 10.03
C THR A 113 -5.05 11.76 10.01
N LEU A 114 -4.54 12.99 9.92
CA LEU A 114 -5.37 14.20 10.00
C LEU A 114 -5.96 14.61 8.64
N SER A 115 -5.70 13.81 7.60
CA SER A 115 -6.14 14.04 6.22
C SER A 115 -7.19 13.03 5.74
N VAL A 116 -7.66 12.12 6.59
CA VAL A 116 -8.75 11.17 6.27
C VAL A 116 -9.99 11.89 5.75
N ALA A 117 -10.35 13.02 6.36
CA ALA A 117 -11.48 13.84 5.91
C ALA A 117 -11.29 14.40 4.49
N GLN A 118 -10.05 14.77 4.12
CA GLN A 118 -9.73 15.24 2.77
C GLN A 118 -9.74 14.09 1.75
N GLY A 119 -9.30 12.89 2.16
CA GLY A 119 -9.51 11.66 1.39
C GLY A 119 -10.98 11.41 1.08
N LEU A 120 -11.86 11.55 2.08
CA LEU A 120 -13.30 11.38 1.91
C LEU A 120 -13.88 12.43 0.97
N GLU A 121 -13.54 13.70 1.18
CA GLU A 121 -14.02 14.80 0.32
C GLU A 121 -13.61 14.56 -1.14
N GLY A 122 -12.36 14.16 -1.40
CA GLY A 122 -11.89 13.83 -2.74
C GLY A 122 -12.59 12.62 -3.37
N LEU A 123 -12.88 11.56 -2.60
CA LEU A 123 -13.61 10.39 -3.08
C LEU A 123 -15.07 10.70 -3.40
N ILE A 124 -15.73 11.52 -2.57
CA ILE A 124 -17.10 11.98 -2.81
C ILE A 124 -17.14 12.81 -4.09
N ASP A 125 -16.28 13.82 -4.21
CA ASP A 125 -16.21 14.68 -5.39
C ASP A 125 -15.92 13.86 -6.65
N TYR A 126 -14.94 12.94 -6.60
CA TYR A 126 -14.63 12.03 -7.72
C TYR A 126 -15.86 11.22 -8.15
N THR A 127 -16.55 10.62 -7.19
CA THR A 127 -17.70 9.76 -7.46
C THR A 127 -18.83 10.55 -8.11
N LEU A 128 -19.04 11.81 -7.69
CA LEU A 128 -20.08 12.68 -8.25
C LEU A 128 -19.71 13.28 -9.62
N THR A 129 -18.48 13.11 -10.11
CA THR A 129 -18.11 13.54 -11.47
C THR A 129 -18.74 12.68 -12.58
N PHE A 130 -19.16 11.45 -12.27
CA PHE A 130 -19.76 10.55 -13.25
C PHE A 130 -21.22 10.93 -13.51
N ALA A 131 -21.59 11.10 -14.78
CA ALA A 131 -22.97 11.42 -15.17
C ALA A 131 -23.99 10.37 -14.68
N GLU A 132 -23.59 9.09 -14.67
CA GLU A 132 -24.37 7.96 -14.14
C GLU A 132 -24.69 8.09 -12.65
N ASN A 133 -23.90 8.88 -11.92
CA ASN A 133 -24.03 9.10 -10.48
C ASN A 133 -24.85 10.36 -10.14
N SER A 134 -25.44 11.04 -11.13
CA SER A 134 -26.22 12.29 -10.95
C SER A 134 -27.39 12.20 -9.97
N LYS A 135 -27.90 10.99 -9.70
CA LYS A 135 -29.00 10.74 -8.74
C LYS A 135 -28.55 10.11 -7.43
N VAL A 136 -27.24 9.87 -7.25
CA VAL A 136 -26.68 9.28 -6.04
C VAL A 136 -26.85 10.24 -4.87
N LYS A 137 -27.27 9.71 -3.72
CA LYS A 137 -27.59 10.52 -2.51
C LYS A 137 -26.55 10.40 -1.41
N SER A 138 -25.70 9.38 -1.46
CA SER A 138 -24.67 9.08 -0.47
C SER A 138 -23.55 8.29 -1.13
N VAL A 139 -22.34 8.44 -0.62
CA VAL A 139 -21.14 7.72 -1.07
C VAL A 139 -20.39 7.24 0.15
N ASN A 140 -20.08 5.95 0.20
CA ASN A 140 -19.22 5.35 1.20
C ASN A 140 -17.77 5.29 0.70
N GLY A 141 -17.02 6.36 0.94
CA GLY A 141 -15.59 6.41 0.62
C GLY A 141 -14.75 5.59 1.59
N VAL A 142 -13.81 4.79 1.07
CA VAL A 142 -12.84 4.02 1.89
C VAL A 142 -11.51 4.75 1.95
N VAL A 143 -11.16 5.24 3.14
CA VAL A 143 -9.94 6.02 3.37
C VAL A 143 -9.18 5.47 4.57
N GLY A 144 -7.98 4.95 4.32
CA GLY A 144 -7.04 4.50 5.34
C GLY A 144 -5.92 5.50 5.58
N GLU A 145 -5.20 5.34 6.70
CA GLU A 145 -4.15 6.28 7.08
C GLU A 145 -3.02 5.65 7.90
N THR A 146 -1.88 6.33 7.89
CA THR A 146 -0.87 6.17 8.95
C THR A 146 -0.41 7.54 9.44
N ASN A 147 0.17 7.61 10.65
CA ASN A 147 0.62 8.87 11.21
C ASN A 147 2.05 9.24 10.77
N ASP A 148 2.20 10.24 9.90
CA ASP A 148 3.49 10.75 9.42
C ASP A 148 4.04 11.95 10.21
N GLY A 149 3.43 12.28 11.36
CA GLY A 149 3.77 13.45 12.19
C GLY A 149 5.19 13.49 12.74
N GLY A 150 5.95 12.40 12.60
CA GLY A 150 7.39 12.39 12.90
C GLY A 150 8.20 13.22 11.90
N LEU A 151 7.88 13.15 10.60
CA LEU A 151 8.60 13.86 9.52
C LEU A 151 7.77 14.98 8.87
N ASN A 152 6.47 14.99 9.13
CA ASN A 152 5.52 15.89 8.50
C ASN A 152 4.88 16.83 9.53
N ASP A 153 4.64 18.07 9.14
CA ASP A 153 3.72 18.99 9.80
C ASP A 153 2.27 18.49 9.59
N ILE A 154 1.92 17.45 10.33
CA ILE A 154 0.62 16.79 10.21
C ILE A 154 -0.52 17.70 10.68
N GLN A 155 -0.25 18.62 11.62
CA GLN A 155 -1.25 19.57 12.12
C GLN A 155 -1.57 20.67 11.10
N GLY A 156 -0.62 21.01 10.22
CA GLY A 156 -0.84 21.93 9.10
C GLY A 156 -1.79 21.39 8.02
N ARG A 157 -2.12 20.10 8.03
CA ARG A 157 -3.13 19.47 7.15
C ARG A 157 -2.96 19.83 5.67
N HIS A 158 -1.75 19.60 5.14
CA HIS A 158 -1.33 20.02 3.79
C HIS A 158 -1.90 19.20 2.63
N VAL A 159 -2.61 18.09 2.92
CA VAL A 159 -3.35 17.34 1.90
C VAL A 159 -4.70 18.03 1.66
N SER A 160 -5.11 18.08 0.39
CA SER A 160 -6.40 18.63 -0.03
C SER A 160 -7.10 17.62 -0.92
N LYS A 161 -8.40 17.79 -1.16
CA LYS A 161 -9.12 16.95 -2.12
C LYS A 161 -8.55 17.00 -3.54
N GLU A 162 -7.95 18.11 -3.97
CA GLU A 162 -7.32 18.23 -5.29
C GLU A 162 -6.12 17.29 -5.41
N HIS A 163 -5.37 17.09 -4.33
CA HIS A 163 -4.29 16.09 -4.27
C HIS A 163 -4.85 14.66 -4.43
N VAL A 164 -5.99 14.35 -3.81
CA VAL A 164 -6.69 13.06 -3.97
C VAL A 164 -7.13 12.86 -5.41
N MET A 165 -7.77 13.86 -6.01
CA MET A 165 -8.21 13.84 -7.40
C MET A 165 -7.03 13.68 -8.36
N LYS A 166 -5.88 14.29 -8.06
CA LYS A 166 -4.65 14.14 -8.85
C LYS A 166 -4.08 12.74 -8.74
N ALA A 167 -4.01 12.16 -7.54
CA ALA A 167 -3.60 10.77 -7.35
C ALA A 167 -4.52 9.78 -8.11
N ILE A 168 -5.84 10.01 -8.12
CA ILE A 168 -6.80 9.22 -8.91
C ILE A 168 -6.51 9.36 -10.41
N ARG A 169 -6.31 10.57 -10.93
CA ARG A 169 -6.03 10.79 -12.37
C ARG A 169 -4.70 10.19 -12.82
N ASN A 170 -3.70 10.17 -11.93
CA ASN A 170 -2.39 9.60 -12.21
C ASN A 170 -2.37 8.07 -12.10
N ALA A 171 -3.48 7.45 -11.67
CA ALA A 171 -3.52 6.02 -11.42
C ALA A 171 -3.34 5.22 -12.71
N SER A 172 -2.40 4.28 -12.70
CA SER A 172 -2.09 3.41 -13.84
C SER A 172 -1.79 1.98 -13.40
N GLY A 173 -1.88 1.05 -14.34
CA GLY A 173 -1.42 -0.32 -14.15
C GLY A 173 0.08 -0.44 -14.39
N GLY A 174 0.64 -1.63 -14.25
CA GLY A 174 2.07 -1.87 -14.49
C GLY A 174 2.94 -1.66 -13.25
N LYS A 175 4.17 -1.17 -13.42
CA LYS A 175 5.07 -0.92 -12.28
C LYS A 175 4.51 0.19 -11.37
N VAL A 176 4.67 0.01 -10.07
CA VAL A 176 4.25 0.99 -9.04
C VAL A 176 5.50 1.60 -8.43
N GLU A 177 5.49 2.91 -8.22
CA GLU A 177 6.57 3.60 -7.51
C GLU A 177 6.48 3.31 -6.01
N GLU A 178 7.60 3.01 -5.36
CA GLU A 178 7.64 2.55 -3.97
C GLU A 178 8.47 3.48 -3.08
N GLY A 179 8.55 3.22 -1.79
CA GLY A 179 9.33 3.98 -0.83
C GLY A 179 8.65 5.31 -0.47
N SER A 180 9.42 6.40 -0.49
CA SER A 180 9.05 7.70 0.06
C SER A 180 8.09 8.53 -0.82
N VAL A 181 7.02 7.91 -1.32
CA VAL A 181 6.07 8.48 -2.30
C VAL A 181 4.63 8.39 -1.83
N GLY A 182 3.77 9.24 -2.39
CA GLY A 182 2.35 9.29 -2.06
C GLY A 182 2.09 9.35 -0.57
N ALA A 183 1.23 8.48 -0.07
CA ALA A 183 0.92 8.40 1.36
C ALA A 183 2.09 7.88 2.23
N GLY A 184 3.12 7.27 1.62
CA GLY A 184 4.32 6.78 2.30
C GLY A 184 5.43 7.85 2.46
N THR A 185 5.24 9.07 1.96
CA THR A 185 6.30 10.09 1.92
C THR A 185 6.92 10.36 3.29
N GLY A 186 6.13 10.59 4.33
CA GLY A 186 6.63 10.90 5.68
C GLY A 186 6.68 9.74 6.65
N THR A 187 6.52 8.49 6.20
CA THR A 187 6.41 7.34 7.12
C THR A 187 7.75 6.75 7.55
N ILE A 188 7.76 6.13 8.73
CA ILE A 188 8.93 5.51 9.38
C ILE A 188 8.58 4.06 9.75
N CYS A 189 9.40 3.10 9.34
CA CYS A 189 9.17 1.69 9.61
C CYS A 189 10.43 1.02 10.18
N PHE A 190 10.29 0.29 11.29
CA PHE A 190 11.39 -0.31 12.07
C PHE A 190 12.51 0.68 12.46
N GLY A 191 12.19 1.97 12.61
CA GLY A 191 13.16 3.03 12.88
C GLY A 191 14.01 3.44 11.67
N PHE A 192 13.71 2.92 10.48
CA PHE A 192 14.24 3.39 9.20
C PHE A 192 13.15 4.13 8.44
N LYS A 193 13.52 4.78 7.34
CA LYS A 193 12.52 5.31 6.42
C LYS A 193 11.67 4.17 5.88
N GLY A 194 10.35 4.29 6.06
CA GLY A 194 9.35 3.39 5.46
C GLY A 194 8.77 3.98 4.19
N GLY A 195 7.60 3.48 3.77
CA GLY A 195 6.91 4.08 2.64
C GLY A 195 5.77 3.25 2.10
N ILE A 196 5.51 3.43 0.80
CA ILE A 196 4.70 2.51 0.01
C ILE A 196 5.57 1.32 -0.39
N GLY A 197 5.03 0.11 -0.30
CA GLY A 197 5.63 -1.07 -0.90
C GLY A 197 4.57 -1.98 -1.47
N THR A 198 4.93 -2.76 -2.47
CA THR A 198 4.01 -3.67 -3.14
C THR A 198 4.70 -4.96 -3.58
N ALA A 199 3.91 -6.02 -3.69
CA ALA A 199 4.33 -7.30 -4.23
C ALA A 199 3.11 -8.06 -4.74
N SER A 200 3.34 -9.12 -5.52
CA SER A 200 2.28 -10.03 -5.95
C SER A 200 2.75 -11.48 -5.94
N ARG A 201 1.80 -12.41 -6.02
CA ARG A 201 2.01 -13.84 -6.25
C ARG A 201 0.99 -14.35 -7.25
N VAL A 202 1.45 -15.19 -8.18
CA VAL A 202 0.60 -15.90 -9.13
C VAL A 202 0.59 -17.38 -8.75
N LEU A 203 -0.59 -17.92 -8.52
CA LEU A 203 -0.76 -19.33 -8.23
C LEU A 203 -0.47 -20.16 -9.49
N PRO A 204 0.12 -21.36 -9.35
CA PRO A 204 0.17 -22.33 -10.44
C PRO A 204 -1.23 -22.62 -11.01
N LYS A 205 -1.32 -22.94 -12.31
CA LYS A 205 -2.60 -23.28 -12.96
C LYS A 205 -3.35 -24.41 -12.26
N ALA A 206 -2.63 -25.41 -11.73
CA ALA A 206 -3.21 -26.52 -10.96
C ALA A 206 -3.89 -26.07 -9.65
N LEU A 207 -3.59 -24.87 -9.15
CA LEU A 207 -4.18 -24.27 -7.97
C LEU A 207 -5.13 -23.10 -8.32
N GLY A 208 -5.57 -23.01 -9.57
CA GLY A 208 -6.54 -22.01 -10.06
C GLY A 208 -5.94 -20.86 -10.88
N GLY A 209 -4.62 -20.67 -10.89
CA GLY A 209 -3.98 -19.65 -11.72
C GLY A 209 -4.23 -18.19 -11.29
N TYR A 210 -4.86 -17.98 -10.14
CA TYR A 210 -5.21 -16.66 -9.62
C TYR A 210 -3.98 -15.86 -9.18
N THR A 211 -4.13 -14.54 -9.22
CA THR A 211 -3.16 -13.57 -8.74
C THR A 211 -3.63 -12.99 -7.41
N VAL A 212 -2.70 -12.82 -6.48
CA VAL A 212 -2.86 -12.01 -5.27
C VAL A 212 -1.85 -10.88 -5.31
N GLY A 213 -2.31 -9.65 -5.20
CA GLY A 213 -1.49 -8.45 -5.12
C GLY A 213 -1.64 -7.77 -3.76
N VAL A 214 -0.56 -7.21 -3.23
CA VAL A 214 -0.57 -6.46 -1.97
C VAL A 214 0.13 -5.12 -2.15
N LEU A 215 -0.47 -4.05 -1.61
CA LEU A 215 0.16 -2.75 -1.41
C LEU A 215 0.09 -2.39 0.07
N ALA A 216 1.20 -1.95 0.64
CA ALA A 216 1.31 -1.56 2.04
C ALA A 216 1.83 -0.13 2.17
N GLN A 217 1.21 0.66 3.06
CA GLN A 217 1.78 1.89 3.59
C GLN A 217 2.35 1.59 4.98
N THR A 218 3.67 1.51 5.06
CA THR A 218 4.37 1.01 6.26
C THR A 218 4.81 2.16 7.15
N ASN A 219 4.34 2.18 8.39
CA ASN A 219 4.69 3.19 9.40
C ASN A 219 4.74 2.59 10.80
N PHE A 220 5.33 1.41 10.99
CA PHE A 220 5.24 0.65 12.25
C PHE A 220 6.59 0.14 12.74
N GLY A 221 6.67 -0.21 14.03
CA GLY A 221 7.88 -0.71 14.68
C GLY A 221 7.92 -2.23 14.88
N GLY A 222 8.92 -2.69 15.64
CA GLY A 222 9.12 -4.10 15.94
C GLY A 222 10.60 -4.47 15.86
N VAL A 223 10.88 -5.73 15.54
CA VAL A 223 12.25 -6.24 15.35
C VAL A 223 12.38 -6.78 13.94
N LEU A 224 12.94 -5.99 13.03
CA LEU A 224 12.99 -6.31 11.60
C LEU A 224 13.54 -7.72 11.34
N GLN A 225 12.76 -8.50 10.61
CA GLN A 225 13.16 -9.78 10.02
C GLN A 225 13.00 -9.71 8.51
N ILE A 226 13.93 -10.33 7.79
CA ILE A 226 13.88 -10.47 6.33
C ILE A 226 14.12 -11.93 6.00
N ASP A 227 13.10 -12.59 5.44
CA ASP A 227 13.14 -14.03 5.12
C ASP A 227 13.62 -14.90 6.32
N GLY A 228 13.14 -14.53 7.52
CA GLY A 228 13.48 -15.17 8.80
C GLY A 228 14.83 -14.80 9.40
N VAL A 229 15.65 -13.99 8.73
CA VAL A 229 16.94 -13.50 9.26
C VAL A 229 16.70 -12.34 10.22
N PRO A 230 17.31 -12.34 11.43
CA PRO A 230 17.06 -11.31 12.45
C PRO A 230 17.85 -10.02 12.16
N VAL A 231 17.59 -9.40 11.01
CA VAL A 231 18.30 -8.21 10.50
C VAL A 231 18.29 -7.06 11.51
N GLY A 232 17.18 -6.79 12.17
CA GLY A 232 17.09 -5.75 13.20
C GLY A 232 18.05 -6.01 14.36
N ARG A 233 18.29 -7.26 14.75
CA ARG A 233 19.26 -7.59 15.82
C ARG A 233 20.70 -7.40 15.34
N GLU A 234 21.03 -7.84 14.13
CA GLU A 234 22.38 -7.74 13.54
C GLU A 234 22.79 -6.29 13.28
N LEU A 235 21.85 -5.43 12.85
CA LEU A 235 22.07 -3.99 12.73
C LEU A 235 22.08 -3.26 14.08
N GLY A 236 21.65 -3.94 15.16
CA GLY A 236 21.32 -3.30 16.41
C GLY A 236 20.27 -2.20 16.21
N GLN A 237 19.27 -2.39 15.36
CA GLN A 237 18.13 -1.49 15.19
C GLN A 237 16.87 -2.26 15.57
N TYR A 238 16.46 -2.13 16.83
CA TYR A 238 15.25 -2.75 17.34
C TYR A 238 14.65 -1.89 18.45
N ALA A 239 13.32 -1.98 18.59
CA ALA A 239 12.61 -1.30 19.66
C ALA A 239 13.25 -1.57 21.03
N TYR A 240 13.29 -0.54 21.88
CA TYR A 240 13.82 -0.60 23.26
C TYR A 240 15.36 -0.72 23.39
N LYS A 241 16.14 -0.45 22.34
CA LYS A 241 17.62 -0.53 22.41
C LYS A 241 18.28 0.58 23.24
N ASN A 242 17.82 1.84 23.14
CA ASN A 242 18.53 3.00 23.75
C ASN A 242 17.79 3.75 24.87
N ALA A 243 16.60 3.30 25.26
CA ALA A 243 16.25 3.22 26.69
C ALA A 243 15.16 2.16 26.98
N ILE A 244 14.16 1.89 26.15
CA ILE A 244 13.14 2.90 25.83
C ILE A 244 13.69 4.10 25.04
N GLU A 245 14.02 3.94 23.76
CA GLU A 245 14.03 5.09 22.84
C GLU A 245 13.43 4.64 21.52
N GLY A 246 12.42 5.38 21.08
CA GLY A 246 11.59 5.07 19.93
C GLY A 246 10.20 4.60 20.34
N SER A 247 9.19 5.41 20.01
CA SER A 247 7.82 4.95 19.90
C SER A 247 7.79 3.68 19.05
N VAL A 248 7.34 2.56 19.62
CA VAL A 248 6.91 1.37 18.85
C VAL A 248 5.56 1.60 18.18
N ASP A 249 4.89 2.72 18.50
CA ASP A 249 3.62 3.12 17.92
C ASP A 249 3.79 3.50 16.46
N GLY A 250 2.72 3.39 15.70
CA GLY A 250 2.80 3.40 14.25
C GLY A 250 1.46 3.10 13.59
N SER A 251 1.48 2.65 12.34
CA SER A 251 0.33 2.05 11.66
C SER A 251 0.83 1.29 10.44
N CYS A 252 0.08 0.30 10.00
CA CYS A 252 0.25 -0.32 8.69
C CYS A 252 -1.11 -0.44 7.99
N MET A 253 -1.26 0.27 6.87
CA MET A 253 -2.41 0.06 5.99
C MET A 253 -2.00 -0.92 4.89
N MET A 254 -2.69 -2.05 4.81
CA MET A 254 -2.50 -3.05 3.77
C MET A 254 -3.74 -3.14 2.88
N VAL A 255 -3.53 -3.18 1.59
CA VAL A 255 -4.56 -3.42 0.58
C VAL A 255 -4.23 -4.71 -0.16
N VAL A 256 -5.15 -5.66 -0.17
CA VAL A 256 -5.02 -6.97 -0.83
C VAL A 256 -6.03 -7.02 -1.98
N ALA A 257 -5.54 -7.26 -3.19
CA ALA A 257 -6.35 -7.50 -4.37
C ALA A 257 -6.20 -8.94 -4.85
N THR A 258 -7.25 -9.51 -5.43
CA THR A 258 -7.17 -10.78 -6.15
C THR A 258 -8.16 -10.85 -7.29
N ASP A 259 -7.85 -11.64 -8.32
CA ASP A 259 -8.77 -12.00 -9.39
C ASP A 259 -9.53 -13.32 -9.10
N ALA A 260 -9.33 -13.93 -7.93
CA ALA A 260 -10.12 -15.07 -7.47
C ALA A 260 -11.57 -14.66 -7.18
N PRO A 261 -12.59 -15.46 -7.57
CA PRO A 261 -14.00 -15.13 -7.35
C PRO A 261 -14.38 -15.36 -5.88
N LEU A 262 -14.20 -14.34 -5.03
CA LEU A 262 -14.40 -14.43 -3.58
C LEU A 262 -15.58 -13.58 -3.11
N ASP A 263 -16.33 -14.11 -2.14
CA ASP A 263 -17.32 -13.35 -1.36
C ASP A 263 -16.64 -12.54 -0.24
N ALA A 264 -17.38 -11.62 0.40
CA ALA A 264 -16.89 -10.79 1.50
C ALA A 264 -16.31 -11.62 2.65
N ARG A 265 -16.97 -12.74 3.01
CA ARG A 265 -16.50 -13.63 4.08
C ARG A 265 -15.13 -14.23 3.76
N ASN A 266 -14.89 -14.74 2.54
CA ASN A 266 -13.58 -15.25 2.16
C ASN A 266 -12.54 -14.14 1.97
N LEU A 267 -12.95 -12.95 1.56
CA LEU A 267 -12.07 -11.78 1.53
C LEU A 267 -11.62 -11.37 2.94
N GLU A 268 -12.48 -11.45 3.96
CA GLU A 268 -12.07 -11.19 5.34
C GLU A 268 -11.07 -12.25 5.83
N ARG A 269 -11.29 -13.52 5.46
CA ARG A 269 -10.33 -14.61 5.75
C ARG A 269 -8.99 -14.35 5.07
N LEU A 270 -9.00 -13.86 3.84
CA LEU A 270 -7.80 -13.47 3.09
C LEU A 270 -7.10 -12.29 3.77
N ALA A 271 -7.85 -11.25 4.15
CA ALA A 271 -7.34 -10.06 4.83
C ALA A 271 -6.58 -10.41 6.13
N LYS A 272 -7.11 -11.36 6.92
CA LYS A 272 -6.44 -11.88 8.14
C LYS A 272 -5.03 -12.42 7.87
N ARG A 273 -4.73 -12.88 6.66
CA ARG A 273 -3.42 -13.44 6.29
C ARG A 273 -2.37 -12.37 6.03
N ALA A 274 -2.76 -11.15 5.68
CA ALA A 274 -1.80 -10.05 5.55
C ALA A 274 -1.17 -9.72 6.91
N ILE A 275 -1.92 -9.79 8.01
CA ILE A 275 -1.38 -9.62 9.37
C ILE A 275 -0.31 -10.67 9.69
N MET A 276 -0.47 -11.91 9.20
CA MET A 276 0.57 -12.94 9.35
C MET A 276 1.84 -12.59 8.56
N GLY A 277 1.71 -12.01 7.36
CA GLY A 277 2.83 -11.49 6.59
C GLY A 277 3.52 -10.30 7.28
N LEU A 278 2.76 -9.39 7.89
CA LEU A 278 3.29 -8.32 8.74
C LEU A 278 4.10 -8.90 9.90
N ALA A 279 3.56 -9.88 10.62
CA ALA A 279 4.25 -10.52 11.74
C ALA A 279 5.58 -11.18 11.33
N LYS A 280 5.66 -11.74 10.11
CA LYS A 280 6.90 -12.33 9.56
C LYS A 280 8.02 -11.31 9.34
N THR A 281 7.69 -10.04 9.15
CA THR A 281 8.70 -8.96 9.09
C THR A 281 9.14 -8.49 10.47
N GLY A 282 8.52 -9.03 11.54
CA GLY A 282 8.81 -8.69 12.93
C GLY A 282 7.93 -7.57 13.49
N GLY A 283 6.86 -7.19 12.78
CA GLY A 283 5.82 -6.31 13.30
C GLY A 283 5.02 -6.99 14.40
N ILE A 284 4.65 -6.22 15.42
CA ILE A 284 4.02 -6.75 16.65
C ILE A 284 2.62 -6.21 16.91
N ALA A 285 2.07 -5.39 16.00
CA ALA A 285 0.83 -4.67 16.20
C ALA A 285 0.77 -4.00 17.59
N SER A 286 1.73 -3.10 17.83
CA SER A 286 1.90 -2.42 19.12
C SER A 286 0.64 -1.64 19.50
N ASN A 287 0.50 -1.28 20.78
CA ASN A 287 -0.70 -0.61 21.29
C ASN A 287 -1.11 0.62 20.45
N GLY A 288 -0.16 1.50 20.12
CA GLY A 288 -0.42 2.66 19.29
C GLY A 288 -0.38 2.40 17.78
N SER A 289 -0.42 1.14 17.32
CA SER A 289 -0.34 0.76 15.91
C SER A 289 -1.70 0.62 15.23
N GLY A 290 -2.06 1.47 14.27
CA GLY A 290 -3.25 1.25 13.44
C GLY A 290 -2.99 0.22 12.33
N ASP A 291 -3.32 -1.05 12.56
CA ASP A 291 -3.04 -2.13 11.59
C ASP A 291 -4.33 -2.66 10.96
N TYR A 292 -4.56 -2.29 9.71
CA TYR A 292 -5.78 -2.60 8.97
C TYR A 292 -5.47 -3.25 7.64
N VAL A 293 -6.36 -4.14 7.21
CA VAL A 293 -6.27 -4.81 5.92
C VAL A 293 -7.59 -4.65 5.17
N ILE A 294 -7.53 -4.05 3.98
CA ILE A 294 -8.65 -3.94 3.05
C ILE A 294 -8.43 -4.99 1.96
N ALA A 295 -9.31 -5.98 1.83
CA ALA A 295 -9.23 -7.01 0.79
C ALA A 295 -10.41 -6.90 -0.18
N PHE A 296 -10.15 -6.98 -1.49
CA PHE A 296 -11.19 -7.00 -2.51
C PHE A 296 -10.88 -7.98 -3.64
N SER A 297 -11.93 -8.43 -4.34
CA SER A 297 -11.78 -9.21 -5.58
C SER A 297 -12.15 -8.36 -6.79
N THR A 298 -11.36 -8.46 -7.86
CA THR A 298 -11.65 -7.81 -9.15
C THR A 298 -12.50 -8.68 -10.08
N ASN A 299 -12.69 -9.96 -9.75
CA ASN A 299 -13.32 -10.94 -10.61
C ASN A 299 -14.72 -10.49 -11.04
N GLU A 300 -14.97 -10.47 -12.35
CA GLU A 300 -16.22 -9.94 -12.89
C GLU A 300 -17.46 -10.76 -12.47
N SER A 301 -17.30 -12.06 -12.19
CA SER A 301 -18.40 -12.96 -11.81
C SER A 301 -18.99 -12.72 -10.40
N VAL A 302 -18.35 -11.87 -9.60
CA VAL A 302 -18.77 -11.51 -8.23
C VAL A 302 -19.04 -10.01 -8.07
N ARG A 303 -19.14 -9.27 -9.18
CA ARG A 303 -19.43 -7.84 -9.18
C ARG A 303 -20.84 -7.55 -8.68
N ILE A 304 -20.97 -6.44 -7.98
CA ILE A 304 -22.25 -6.01 -7.39
C ILE A 304 -22.71 -4.74 -8.12
N PRO A 305 -23.75 -4.82 -8.96
CA PRO A 305 -24.28 -3.64 -9.63
C PRO A 305 -24.95 -2.69 -8.63
N TYR A 306 -24.85 -1.38 -8.85
CA TYR A 306 -25.59 -0.40 -8.03
C TYR A 306 -27.10 -0.51 -8.22
N THR A 307 -27.53 -0.59 -9.48
CA THR A 307 -28.93 -0.75 -9.85
C THR A 307 -29.17 -2.20 -10.22
N PRO A 308 -29.97 -2.95 -9.42
CA PRO A 308 -30.33 -4.31 -9.78
C PRO A 308 -31.39 -4.33 -10.90
N ASP A 309 -31.23 -5.21 -11.88
CA ASP A 309 -32.27 -5.49 -12.88
C ASP A 309 -33.36 -6.43 -12.33
N GLN A 310 -33.02 -7.24 -11.33
CA GLN A 310 -33.87 -8.25 -10.71
C GLN A 310 -33.64 -8.30 -9.20
N SER A 311 -34.59 -8.85 -8.44
CA SER A 311 -34.46 -9.01 -6.98
C SER A 311 -33.36 -9.99 -6.54
N THR A 312 -32.84 -10.81 -7.46
CA THR A 312 -31.78 -11.78 -7.20
C THR A 312 -30.81 -11.84 -8.38
N PHE A 313 -29.56 -12.22 -8.13
CA PHE A 313 -28.55 -12.50 -9.17
C PHE A 313 -27.69 -13.69 -8.75
N SER A 314 -27.06 -14.34 -9.72
CA SER A 314 -26.19 -15.50 -9.48
C SER A 314 -24.72 -15.10 -9.56
N THR A 315 -23.92 -15.61 -8.63
CA THR A 315 -22.47 -15.40 -8.56
C THR A 315 -21.75 -16.73 -8.49
N THR A 316 -20.53 -16.78 -9.03
CA THR A 316 -19.63 -17.93 -8.86
C THR A 316 -18.65 -17.62 -7.74
N HIS A 317 -18.42 -18.58 -6.84
CA HIS A 317 -17.46 -18.42 -5.74
C HIS A 317 -16.46 -19.56 -5.69
N LEU A 318 -15.23 -19.24 -5.32
CA LEU A 318 -14.20 -20.23 -5.06
C LEU A 318 -14.57 -21.06 -3.83
N HIS A 319 -14.54 -22.39 -3.97
CA HIS A 319 -14.83 -23.30 -2.88
C HIS A 319 -13.77 -23.20 -1.76
N ASN A 320 -14.20 -23.33 -0.51
CA ASN A 320 -13.34 -23.08 0.66
C ASN A 320 -12.07 -23.94 0.71
N ASP A 321 -12.13 -25.16 0.19
CA ASP A 321 -10.99 -26.09 0.14
C ASP A 321 -9.83 -25.57 -0.73
N TYR A 322 -10.09 -24.61 -1.62
CA TYR A 322 -9.10 -24.01 -2.52
C TYR A 322 -8.56 -22.66 -2.02
N MET A 323 -8.90 -22.25 -0.79
CA MET A 323 -8.46 -20.96 -0.23
C MET A 323 -7.02 -20.96 0.29
N SER A 324 -6.50 -22.12 0.70
CA SER A 324 -5.16 -22.19 1.33
C SER A 324 -4.02 -21.67 0.45
N PRO A 325 -3.98 -21.94 -0.88
CA PRO A 325 -3.01 -21.31 -1.77
C PRO A 325 -3.09 -19.78 -1.79
N LEU A 326 -4.29 -19.20 -1.81
CA LEU A 326 -4.48 -17.74 -1.74
C LEU A 326 -4.00 -17.18 -0.41
N PHE A 327 -4.22 -17.90 0.69
CA PHE A 327 -3.71 -17.50 2.01
C PHE A 327 -2.19 -17.45 2.04
N LEU A 328 -1.51 -18.46 1.49
CA LEU A 328 -0.05 -18.46 1.36
C LEU A 328 0.42 -17.29 0.50
N ALA A 329 -0.22 -17.09 -0.66
CA ALA A 329 0.08 -15.99 -1.57
C ALA A 329 -0.04 -14.61 -0.89
N THR A 330 -1.09 -14.39 -0.09
CA THR A 330 -1.23 -13.15 0.70
C THR A 330 -0.11 -12.99 1.72
N ILE A 331 0.26 -14.03 2.47
CA ILE A 331 1.34 -13.93 3.47
C ILE A 331 2.64 -13.52 2.80
N GLU A 332 3.02 -14.21 1.72
CA GLU A 332 4.29 -13.95 1.03
C GLU A 332 4.30 -12.59 0.34
N ALA A 333 3.21 -12.19 -0.31
CA ALA A 333 3.09 -10.87 -0.93
C ALA A 333 3.10 -9.75 0.12
N THR A 334 2.45 -9.92 1.27
CA THR A 334 2.50 -8.90 2.32
C THR A 334 3.89 -8.76 2.93
N GLU A 335 4.55 -9.88 3.24
CA GLU A 335 5.93 -9.86 3.75
C GLU A 335 6.85 -9.13 2.75
N GLU A 336 6.79 -9.48 1.47
CA GLU A 336 7.63 -8.86 0.45
C GLU A 336 7.27 -7.39 0.18
N ALA A 337 5.99 -7.01 0.20
CA ALA A 337 5.59 -5.62 0.03
C ALA A 337 6.17 -4.71 1.13
N ILE A 338 6.14 -5.17 2.39
CA ILE A 338 6.73 -4.44 3.51
C ILE A 338 8.25 -4.34 3.36
N ILE A 339 8.93 -5.41 2.94
CA ILE A 339 10.38 -5.35 2.71
C ILE A 339 10.72 -4.43 1.54
N ASN A 340 9.95 -4.44 0.45
CA ASN A 340 10.17 -3.55 -0.67
C ASN A 340 10.03 -2.08 -0.27
N SER A 341 9.07 -1.72 0.60
CA SER A 341 8.94 -0.33 1.07
C SER A 341 10.20 0.20 1.75
N LEU A 342 10.91 -0.66 2.50
CA LEU A 342 12.18 -0.33 3.16
C LEU A 342 13.35 -0.26 2.17
N PHE A 343 13.35 -1.15 1.16
CA PHE A 343 14.43 -1.22 0.16
C PHE A 343 14.45 -0.05 -0.81
N THR A 344 13.28 0.51 -1.10
CA THR A 344 13.12 1.60 -2.07
C THR A 344 12.99 2.98 -1.41
N ALA A 345 12.82 3.03 -0.09
CA ALA A 345 12.74 4.27 0.67
C ALA A 345 14.03 5.08 0.61
N ILE A 346 13.88 6.40 0.45
CA ILE A 346 14.97 7.38 0.51
C ILE A 346 14.75 8.35 1.67
N ALA A 347 15.82 8.85 2.28
CA ALA A 347 15.70 9.92 3.27
C ALA A 347 14.99 11.14 2.66
N VAL A 348 14.05 11.72 3.42
CA VAL A 348 13.30 12.90 2.97
C VAL A 348 13.36 14.05 3.96
N GLY A 349 13.91 13.87 5.16
CA GLY A 349 13.94 14.92 6.16
C GLY A 349 14.34 14.44 7.53
N LYS A 350 14.14 15.34 8.49
CA LYS A 350 14.52 15.17 9.89
C LYS A 350 13.29 15.13 10.78
N VAL A 351 13.34 14.32 11.82
CA VAL A 351 12.35 14.34 12.90
C VAL A 351 12.56 15.59 13.79
N ALA A 352 11.63 15.87 14.70
CA ALA A 352 11.61 17.10 15.51
C ALA A 352 12.88 17.35 16.34
N ASN A 353 13.62 16.31 16.72
CA ASN A 353 14.90 16.43 17.43
C ASN A 353 16.09 16.78 16.51
N GLY A 354 15.86 16.95 15.20
CA GLY A 354 16.87 17.27 14.20
C GLY A 354 17.60 16.07 13.60
N GLU A 355 17.29 14.85 14.03
CA GLU A 355 17.88 13.63 13.48
C GLU A 355 17.25 13.28 12.12
N GLU A 356 18.09 12.92 11.16
CA GLU A 356 17.61 12.44 9.85
C GLU A 356 17.13 11.00 9.96
N VAL A 357 15.94 10.72 9.41
CA VAL A 357 15.44 9.35 9.31
C VAL A 357 16.11 8.67 8.12
N ARG A 358 17.06 7.79 8.43
CA ARG A 358 17.89 7.13 7.42
C ARG A 358 17.13 6.02 6.68
N PRO A 359 17.42 5.80 5.38
CA PRO A 359 16.96 4.60 4.69
C PRO A 359 17.62 3.35 5.27
N LEU A 360 17.06 2.17 4.96
CA LEU A 360 17.64 0.90 5.35
C LEU A 360 19.07 0.76 4.77
N PRO A 361 20.09 0.41 5.57
CA PRO A 361 21.47 0.26 5.11
C PRO A 361 21.62 -1.01 4.26
N ILE A 362 21.26 -0.92 2.96
CA ILE A 362 21.09 -2.09 2.09
C ILE A 362 22.37 -2.92 1.98
N LYS A 363 23.55 -2.29 1.92
CA LYS A 363 24.81 -3.03 1.77
C LYS A 363 25.05 -3.95 2.97
N GLU A 364 24.91 -3.41 4.18
CA GLU A 364 25.02 -4.15 5.43
C GLU A 364 23.94 -5.23 5.54
N VAL A 365 22.71 -4.94 5.11
CA VAL A 365 21.63 -5.95 5.08
C VAL A 365 21.98 -7.12 4.15
N ILE A 366 22.54 -6.87 2.97
CA ILE A 366 22.97 -7.94 2.07
C ILE A 366 24.10 -8.77 2.68
N GLU A 367 25.06 -8.15 3.37
CA GLU A 367 26.12 -8.87 4.08
C GLU A 367 25.56 -9.75 5.21
N ILE A 368 24.59 -9.24 5.97
CA ILE A 368 23.87 -10.03 6.98
C ILE A 368 23.15 -11.21 6.31
N LEU A 369 22.41 -10.98 5.22
CA LEU A 369 21.68 -12.07 4.56
C LEU A 369 22.63 -13.14 3.97
N ARG A 370 23.82 -12.77 3.50
CA ARG A 370 24.86 -13.73 3.09
C ARG A 370 25.39 -14.55 4.25
N LYS A 371 25.63 -13.95 5.42
CA LYS A 371 26.03 -14.66 6.66
C LYS A 371 25.04 -15.77 7.02
N TYR A 372 23.75 -15.58 6.71
CA TYR A 372 22.68 -16.55 6.95
C TYR A 372 22.30 -17.38 5.71
N ASN A 373 23.11 -17.39 4.65
CA ASN A 373 22.90 -18.15 3.41
C ASN A 373 21.56 -17.86 2.69
N LYS A 374 21.04 -16.63 2.83
CA LYS A 374 19.80 -16.21 2.15
C LYS A 374 20.02 -15.51 0.82
N VAL A 375 21.25 -15.04 0.58
CA VAL A 375 21.68 -14.44 -0.69
C VAL A 375 23.02 -15.06 -1.05
N GLU A 376 23.23 -15.35 -2.33
CA GLU A 376 24.50 -15.91 -2.81
C GLU A 376 25.68 -14.95 -2.54
N ALA A 377 26.83 -15.52 -2.20
CA ALA A 377 28.09 -14.81 -2.23
C ALA A 377 28.44 -14.50 -3.70
N LYS A 378 28.72 -13.23 -3.99
CA LYS A 378 29.19 -12.84 -5.32
C LYS A 378 30.65 -13.18 -5.50
#